data_AF-A0A9C8XJ14-F1
#
_entry.id   AF-A0A9C8XJ14-F1
#
_cell.length_a   1.000
_cell.length_b   1.000
_cell.length_c   1.000
_cell.angle_alpha   90.00
_cell.angle_beta   90.00
_cell.angle_gamma   90.00
#
_symmetry.space_group_name_H-M   'P 1'
#
loop_
_entity.id
_entity.type
_entity.pdbx_description
1 polymer ?
#
loop_
_entity_poly.entity_id
_entity_poly.type
_entity_poly.pdbx_seq_one_letter_code
_entity_poly.pdbx_strand_id
1 'polypeptide(L)'
;MKRSVSIGLFLLMALVVWWSITRDYSQQHLQVEKDEHYIELFMNQFELTRMTDNGRPAYRLKGEHLQRYNDAEETEIRRPEFYLLQEGRQWKISADSALLNNAKNTIVLNDNVVMQQQAADPA
;
A
#
# COMPACT_ATOMS: atom_id res chain seq x y z
N MET A 1 -58.40 -11.21 -29.89
CA MET A 1 -58.31 -9.74 -29.64
C MET A 1 -57.81 -9.41 -28.23
N LYS A 2 -58.42 -9.91 -27.14
CA LYS A 2 -57.95 -9.59 -25.77
C LYS A 2 -56.52 -10.07 -25.44
N ARG A 3 -56.14 -11.24 -25.96
CA ARG A 3 -54.79 -11.82 -25.75
C ARG A 3 -53.68 -11.08 -26.51
N SER A 4 -53.95 -10.64 -27.74
CA SER A 4 -52.99 -9.88 -28.55
C SER A 4 -52.75 -8.47 -27.98
N VAL A 5 -53.79 -7.84 -27.40
CA VAL A 5 -53.65 -6.56 -26.68
C VAL A 5 -52.79 -6.72 -25.43
N SER A 6 -52.99 -7.79 -24.66
CA SER A 6 -52.19 -8.07 -23.46
C SER A 6 -50.70 -8.30 -23.79
N ILE A 7 -50.41 -9.04 -24.86
CA ILE A 7 -49.04 -9.28 -25.33
C ILE A 7 -48.38 -7.98 -25.78
N GLY A 8 -49.11 -7.12 -26.51
CA GLY A 8 -48.62 -5.81 -26.92
C GLY A 8 -48.27 -4.92 -25.73
N LEU A 9 -49.12 -4.92 -24.70
CA LEU A 9 -48.89 -4.15 -23.47
C LEU A 9 -47.66 -4.66 -22.70
N PHE A 10 -47.49 -5.98 -22.63
CA PHE A 10 -46.34 -6.60 -21.97
C PHE A 10 -45.02 -6.27 -22.68
N LEU A 11 -45.00 -6.32 -24.02
CA LEU A 11 -43.82 -5.95 -24.81
C LEU A 11 -43.47 -4.46 -24.64
N LEU A 12 -44.47 -3.60 -24.56
CA LEU A 12 -44.27 -2.17 -24.37
C LEU A 12 -43.68 -1.88 -22.98
N MET A 13 -44.17 -2.54 -21.92
CA MET A 13 -43.54 -2.48 -20.59
C MET A 13 -42.11 -3.00 -20.62
N ALA A 14 -41.85 -4.13 -21.27
CA ALA A 14 -40.51 -4.71 -21.34
C ALA A 14 -39.52 -3.75 -22.00
N LEU A 15 -39.94 -3.03 -23.06
CA LEU A 15 -39.12 -2.01 -23.71
C LEU A 15 -38.85 -0.80 -22.82
N VAL A 16 -39.84 -0.33 -22.06
CA VAL A 16 -39.68 0.78 -21.11
C VAL A 16 -38.74 0.40 -19.97
N VAL A 17 -38.90 -0.79 -19.40
CA VAL A 17 -38.03 -1.31 -18.34
C VAL A 17 -36.61 -1.51 -18.86
N TRP A 18 -36.45 -2.09 -20.06
CA TRP A 18 -35.15 -2.26 -20.69
C TRP A 18 -34.45 -0.92 -20.92
N TRP A 19 -35.17 0.07 -21.44
CA TRP A 19 -34.62 1.41 -21.66
C TRP A 19 -34.23 2.09 -20.34
N SER A 20 -35.07 1.98 -19.30
CA SER A 20 -34.80 2.56 -17.99
C SER A 20 -33.54 1.96 -17.35
N ILE A 21 -33.43 0.63 -17.34
CA ILE A 21 -32.27 -0.07 -16.78
C ILE A 21 -31.00 0.29 -17.56
N THR A 22 -31.06 0.35 -18.89
CA THR A 22 -29.87 0.64 -19.70
C THR A 22 -29.36 2.07 -19.52
N ARG A 23 -30.22 3.03 -19.16
CA ARG A 23 -29.82 4.42 -18.86
C ARG A 23 -29.14 4.55 -17.50
N ASP A 24 -29.61 3.85 -16.48
CA ASP A 24 -29.04 3.98 -15.13
C ASP A 24 -27.70 3.25 -14.96
N TYR A 25 -27.43 2.21 -15.76
CA TYR A 25 -26.18 1.44 -15.65
C TYR A 25 -24.92 2.14 -16.18
N SER A 26 -25.04 3.29 -16.84
CA SER A 26 -23.88 3.97 -17.47
C SER A 26 -23.36 5.20 -16.72
N GLN A 27 -23.95 5.57 -15.58
CA GLN A 27 -23.59 6.81 -14.86
C GLN A 27 -23.39 6.62 -13.34
N GLN A 28 -23.43 5.39 -12.82
CA GLN A 28 -23.21 5.10 -11.40
C GLN A 28 -21.89 4.40 -11.07
N HIS A 29 -20.91 4.47 -11.97
CA HIS A 29 -19.55 4.50 -11.48
C HIS A 29 -19.35 5.92 -10.94
N LEU A 30 -19.42 6.06 -9.62
CA LEU A 30 -18.81 7.17 -8.92
C LEU A 30 -17.43 7.34 -9.55
N GLN A 31 -17.27 8.36 -10.40
CA GLN A 31 -15.96 8.94 -10.62
C GLN A 31 -15.59 9.49 -9.26
N VAL A 32 -15.00 8.61 -8.45
CA VAL A 32 -14.12 9.05 -7.38
C VAL A 32 -13.06 9.81 -8.16
N GLU A 33 -13.19 11.13 -8.18
CA GLU A 33 -12.15 12.03 -8.62
C GLU A 33 -10.95 11.68 -7.73
N LYS A 34 -10.11 10.80 -8.27
CA LYS A 34 -8.96 10.29 -7.56
C LYS A 34 -8.02 11.47 -7.52
N ASP A 35 -7.83 12.01 -6.32
CA ASP A 35 -6.88 13.09 -6.08
C ASP A 35 -5.56 12.75 -6.78
N GLU A 36 -5.00 13.71 -7.50
CA GLU A 36 -3.77 13.51 -8.26
C GLU A 36 -2.61 13.14 -7.33
N HIS A 37 -2.67 13.62 -6.09
CA HIS A 37 -1.72 13.33 -5.03
C HIS A 37 -2.42 12.66 -3.84
N TYR A 38 -2.12 11.38 -3.61
CA TYR A 38 -2.67 10.62 -2.50
C TYR A 38 -1.68 9.59 -1.98
N ILE A 39 -1.86 9.19 -0.71
CA ILE A 39 -1.07 8.13 -0.09
C ILE A 39 -1.53 6.79 -0.67
N GLU A 40 -0.66 6.14 -1.46
CA GLU A 40 -0.95 4.83 -2.06
C GLU A 40 -0.71 3.67 -1.10
N LEU A 41 0.21 3.85 -0.17
CA LEU A 41 0.60 2.84 0.81
C LEU A 41 0.92 3.53 2.12
N PHE A 42 0.37 3.02 3.22
CA PHE A 42 0.83 3.39 4.54
C PHE A 42 0.78 2.21 5.51
N MET A 43 1.63 2.27 6.53
CA MET A 43 1.61 1.35 7.65
C MET A 43 1.91 2.13 8.94
N ASN A 44 1.24 1.74 10.03
CA ASN A 44 1.50 2.29 11.36
C ASN A 44 2.11 1.19 12.23
N GLN A 45 3.04 1.57 13.11
CA GLN A 45 3.66 0.66 14.10
C GLN A 45 4.11 -0.65 13.46
N PHE A 46 4.94 -0.54 12.44
CA PHE A 46 5.23 -1.65 11.53
C PHE A 46 6.56 -2.32 11.87
N GLU A 47 6.68 -3.57 11.41
CA GLU A 47 7.92 -4.33 11.40
C GLU A 47 8.02 -5.08 10.06
N LEU A 48 9.08 -4.82 9.30
CA LEU A 48 9.43 -5.49 8.05
C LEU A 48 10.68 -6.32 8.25
N THR A 49 10.69 -7.54 7.70
CA THR A 49 11.89 -8.37 7.65
C THR A 49 12.25 -8.64 6.20
N ARG A 50 13.45 -8.25 5.77
CA ARG A 50 13.96 -8.63 4.45
C ARG A 50 14.70 -9.95 4.57
N MET A 51 14.34 -10.90 3.72
CA MET A 51 15.04 -12.17 3.61
C MET A 51 16.16 -12.09 2.57
N THR A 52 17.22 -12.82 2.81
CA THR A 52 18.25 -13.19 1.82
C THR A 52 17.69 -14.20 0.82
N ASP A 53 18.39 -14.41 -0.29
CA ASP A 53 18.03 -15.42 -1.31
C ASP A 53 17.98 -16.85 -0.75
N ASN A 54 18.70 -17.10 0.34
CA ASN A 54 18.72 -18.38 1.05
C ASN A 54 17.58 -18.52 2.09
N GLY A 55 16.66 -17.56 2.16
CA GLY A 55 15.52 -17.56 3.08
C GLY A 55 15.86 -17.16 4.52
N ARG A 56 17.10 -16.74 4.81
CA ARG A 56 17.50 -16.23 6.14
C ARG A 56 17.20 -14.73 6.27
N PRO A 57 16.79 -14.22 7.43
CA PRO A 57 16.63 -12.78 7.65
C PRO A 57 17.94 -12.01 7.42
N ALA A 58 17.93 -11.04 6.52
CA ALA A 58 19.06 -10.13 6.25
C ALA A 58 19.04 -8.93 7.20
N TYR A 59 17.87 -8.31 7.33
CA TYR A 59 17.64 -7.22 8.28
C TYR A 59 16.17 -7.12 8.64
N ARG A 60 15.93 -6.47 9.78
CA ARG A 60 14.60 -6.07 10.23
C ARG A 60 14.54 -4.54 10.30
N LEU A 61 13.41 -3.98 9.87
CA LEU A 61 13.13 -2.55 9.87
C LEU A 61 11.83 -2.32 10.61
N LYS A 62 11.88 -1.52 11.68
CA LYS A 62 10.71 -1.06 12.42
C LYS A 62 10.54 0.44 12.26
N GLY A 63 9.33 0.92 12.47
CA GLY A 63 9.06 2.34 12.53
C GLY A 63 7.64 2.63 12.94
N GLU A 64 7.38 3.87 13.29
CA GLU A 64 6.05 4.24 13.75
C GLU A 64 5.07 4.48 12.62
N HIS A 65 5.58 4.99 11.50
CA HIS A 65 4.79 5.27 10.32
C HIS A 65 5.64 5.09 9.09
N LEU A 66 5.07 4.44 8.10
CA LEU A 66 5.60 4.35 6.74
C LEU A 66 4.51 4.88 5.81
N GLN A 67 4.88 5.73 4.86
CA GLN A 67 3.97 6.18 3.82
C GLN A 67 4.67 6.30 2.46
N ARG A 68 3.92 6.09 1.40
CA ARG A 68 4.33 6.40 0.04
C ARG A 68 3.18 7.07 -0.69
N TYR A 69 3.49 8.16 -1.38
CA TYR A 69 2.56 8.82 -2.29
C TYR A 69 2.63 8.20 -3.68
N ASN A 70 1.53 8.23 -4.41
CA ASN A 70 1.40 7.62 -5.74
C ASN A 70 2.36 8.20 -6.79
N ASP A 71 2.77 9.45 -6.61
CA ASP A 71 3.68 10.20 -7.46
C ASP A 71 5.12 10.25 -6.92
N ALA A 72 5.37 9.67 -5.74
CA ALA A 72 6.69 9.66 -5.12
C ALA A 72 7.51 8.43 -5.52
N GLU A 73 8.79 8.67 -5.83
CA GLU A 73 9.77 7.60 -6.06
C GLU A 73 10.18 6.90 -4.75
N GLU A 74 10.01 7.58 -3.62
CA GLU A 74 10.53 7.17 -2.32
C GLU A 74 9.41 6.94 -1.31
N THR A 75 9.67 6.02 -0.40
CA THR A 75 8.83 5.75 0.76
C THR A 75 9.42 6.44 1.98
N GLU A 76 8.61 7.23 2.66
CA GLU A 76 8.98 7.94 3.88
C GLU A 76 8.71 7.10 5.11
N ILE A 77 9.62 7.13 6.08
CA ILE A 77 9.52 6.40 7.34
C ILE A 77 9.82 7.33 8.50
N ARG A 78 8.96 7.34 9.52
CA ARG A 78 9.16 8.09 10.76
C ARG A 78 9.66 7.20 11.88
N ARG A 79 10.67 7.69 12.61
CA ARG A 79 11.37 7.01 13.71
C ARG A 79 11.80 5.57 13.35
N PRO A 80 12.60 5.39 12.28
CA PRO A 80 13.09 4.09 11.86
C PRO A 80 14.02 3.45 12.91
N GLU A 81 13.90 2.14 13.09
CA GLU A 81 14.89 1.30 13.76
C GLU A 81 15.27 0.12 12.84
N PHE A 82 16.51 0.12 12.37
CA PHE A 82 17.10 -0.96 11.59
C PHE A 82 17.89 -1.90 12.49
N TYR A 83 17.66 -3.20 12.31
CA TYR A 83 18.42 -4.26 12.92
C TYR A 83 19.11 -5.05 11.82
N LEU A 84 20.43 -4.88 11.68
CA LEU A 84 21.23 -5.69 10.76
C LEU A 84 21.56 -7.01 11.44
N LEU A 85 21.13 -8.10 10.82
CA LEU A 85 21.24 -9.45 11.35
C LEU A 85 22.41 -10.16 10.64
N GLN A 86 23.63 -9.89 11.10
CA GLN A 86 24.84 -10.54 10.59
C GLN A 86 25.27 -11.67 11.53
N GLU A 87 25.97 -12.67 11.00
CA GLU A 87 26.49 -13.77 11.81
C GLU A 87 27.49 -13.25 12.86
N GLY A 88 27.16 -13.46 14.14
CA GLY A 88 28.00 -13.05 15.28
C GLY A 88 28.00 -11.55 15.60
N ARG A 89 27.28 -10.71 14.84
CA ARG A 89 27.18 -9.25 15.09
C ARG A 89 25.79 -8.74 14.76
N GLN A 90 25.16 -8.09 15.73
CA GLN A 90 23.90 -7.39 15.53
C GLN A 90 24.14 -5.90 15.63
N TRP A 91 23.59 -5.13 14.70
CA TRP A 91 23.65 -3.67 14.75
C TRP A 91 22.23 -3.12 14.84
N LYS A 92 22.02 -2.20 15.78
CA LYS A 92 20.84 -1.35 15.84
C LYS A 92 21.20 0.02 15.27
N ILE A 93 20.45 0.49 14.28
CA ILE A 93 20.59 1.82 13.69
C ILE A 93 19.25 2.53 13.82
N SER A 94 19.24 3.70 14.44
CA SER A 94 18.04 4.53 14.59
C SER A 94 18.26 5.92 14.01
N ALA A 95 17.18 6.56 13.59
CA ALA A 95 17.16 7.95 13.11
C ALA A 95 15.77 8.55 13.37
N ASP A 96 15.61 9.85 13.10
CA ASP A 96 14.29 10.49 13.17
C ASP A 96 13.44 10.20 11.93
N SER A 97 14.07 10.08 10.76
CA SER A 97 13.39 9.71 9.52
C SER A 97 14.26 8.85 8.59
N ALA A 98 13.60 8.14 7.67
CA ALA A 98 14.26 7.48 6.55
C ALA A 98 13.51 7.66 5.23
N LEU A 99 14.27 7.66 4.14
CA LEU A 99 13.78 7.58 2.77
C LEU A 99 14.24 6.25 2.17
N LEU A 100 13.27 5.41 1.78
CA LEU A 100 13.51 4.13 1.12
C LEU A 100 13.23 4.29 -0.38
N ASN A 101 14.24 4.04 -1.20
CA ASN A 101 14.11 3.99 -2.64
C ASN A 101 14.27 2.54 -3.13
N ASN A 102 13.15 1.92 -3.51
CA ASN A 102 13.15 0.52 -3.94
C ASN A 102 13.86 0.32 -5.29
N ALA A 103 13.76 1.29 -6.21
CA ALA A 103 14.38 1.20 -7.53
C ALA A 103 15.92 1.24 -7.45
N LYS A 104 16.46 2.08 -6.56
CA LYS A 104 17.90 2.21 -6.31
C LYS A 104 18.41 1.25 -5.23
N ASN A 105 17.50 0.51 -4.57
CA ASN A 105 17.78 -0.36 -3.43
C ASN A 105 18.57 0.36 -2.32
N THR A 106 18.19 1.61 -2.03
CA THR A 106 18.89 2.48 -1.07
C THR A 106 17.96 2.92 0.06
N ILE A 107 18.55 3.09 1.24
CA ILE A 107 17.88 3.66 2.41
C ILE A 107 18.74 4.80 2.90
N VAL A 108 18.16 5.99 2.98
CA VAL A 108 18.80 7.18 3.54
C VAL A 108 18.21 7.44 4.90
N LEU A 109 19.06 7.53 5.92
CA LEU A 109 18.67 7.85 7.30
C LEU A 109 18.99 9.32 7.56
N ASN A 110 18.01 10.09 8.02
CA ASN A 110 18.17 11.52 8.26
C ASN A 110 17.89 11.86 9.71
N ASP A 111 18.73 12.76 10.24
CA ASP A 111 18.67 13.34 11.57
C ASP A 111 18.81 12.34 12.73
N ASN A 112 19.60 12.74 13.75
CA ASN A 112 19.86 11.96 14.96
C ASN A 112 20.21 10.47 14.70
N VAL A 113 21.04 10.23 13.67
CA VAL A 113 21.43 8.89 13.27
C VAL A 113 22.38 8.29 14.30
N VAL A 114 21.95 7.21 14.94
CA VAL A 114 22.73 6.49 15.96
C VAL A 114 22.91 5.05 15.51
N MET A 115 24.15 4.59 15.43
CA MET A 115 24.52 3.22 15.10
C MET A 115 25.20 2.57 16.31
N GLN A 116 24.64 1.48 16.80
CA GLN A 116 25.10 0.75 17.97
C GLN A 116 25.29 -0.72 17.64
N GLN A 117 26.47 -1.25 17.93
CA GLN A 117 26.70 -2.68 17.93
C GLN A 117 26.08 -3.28 19.19
N GLN A 118 25.22 -4.27 19.03
CA GLN A 118 24.63 -5.00 20.13
C GLN A 118 25.42 -6.30 20.37
N ALA A 119 25.49 -6.71 21.64
CA ALA A 119 25.89 -8.08 21.94
C ALA A 119 24.90 -9.02 21.25
N ALA A 120 25.41 -10.03 20.54
CA ALA A 120 24.55 -11.00 19.89
C ALA A 120 23.69 -11.69 20.96
N ASP A 121 22.37 -11.60 20.82
CA ASP A 121 21.44 -12.32 21.70
C ASP A 121 21.71 -13.83 21.53
N PRO A 122 22.00 -14.60 22.59
CA PRO A 122 22.17 -16.04 22.46
C PRO A 122 20.84 -16.63 21.97
N ALA A 123 20.89 -17.24 20.77
CA ALA A 123 19.78 -17.94 20.15
C ALA A 123 19.31 -19.13 20.99
#